data_AF-F0QVS5-F1
#
_entry.id   AF-F0QVS5-F1
#
_cell.length_a   1.000
_cell.length_b   1.000
_cell.length_c   1.000
_cell.angle_alpha   90.00
_cell.angle_beta   90.00
_cell.angle_gamma   90.00
#
_symmetry.space_group_name_H-M   'P 1'
#
loop_
_entity.id
_entity.type
_entity.pdbx_description
1 polymer ?
#
loop_
_entity_poly.entity_id
_entity_poly.type
_entity_poly.pdbx_seq_one_letter_code
_entity_poly.pdbx_strand_id
1 'polypeptide(L)'
;MLDLHNKYGNALGINDVYAYSALGRVIKAVGTVIISPNSPMLLAKAPRSISMYLLGNGSVLALTDLPISVEALRDCVGERVEVTNDLYKPPSTLVAINVTKCQDAIYRVVKDVGRKYSINLEVWLTSELGMEGVKVVYRGGIKDLKHLVRLVILMTALTNVRGNGNVDSVFKLIGDLMRKY
;
A
#
# COMPACT_ATOMS: atom_id res chain seq x y z
N MET A 1 13.14 -7.69 0.95
CA MET A 1 12.41 -7.62 -0.34
C MET A 1 12.73 -8.83 -1.19
N LEU A 2 13.98 -9.11 -1.54
CA LEU A 2 14.34 -10.35 -2.25
C LEU A 2 13.97 -11.62 -1.48
N ASP A 3 14.16 -11.64 -0.15
CA ASP A 3 13.74 -12.78 0.69
C ASP A 3 12.22 -13.02 0.68
N LEU A 4 11.42 -11.95 0.50
CA LEU A 4 9.96 -12.08 0.35
C LEU A 4 9.64 -12.83 -0.94
N HIS A 5 10.26 -12.43 -2.05
CA HIS A 5 10.08 -13.09 -3.34
C HIS A 5 10.56 -14.55 -3.29
N ASN A 6 11.76 -14.79 -2.78
CA ASN A 6 12.35 -16.13 -2.75
C ASN A 6 11.55 -17.10 -1.87
N LYS A 7 11.02 -16.63 -0.74
CA LYS A 7 10.31 -17.50 0.21
C LYS A 7 8.80 -17.61 -0.06
N TYR A 8 8.18 -16.54 -0.54
CA TYR A 8 6.72 -16.46 -0.66
C TYR A 8 6.22 -16.15 -2.08
N GLY A 9 7.11 -15.97 -3.05
CA GLY A 9 6.75 -15.47 -4.38
C GLY A 9 5.69 -16.31 -5.08
N ASN A 10 5.94 -17.61 -5.23
CA ASN A 10 4.97 -18.53 -5.82
C ASN A 10 3.66 -18.61 -5.02
N ALA A 11 3.76 -18.61 -3.69
CA ALA A 11 2.64 -18.84 -2.79
C ALA A 11 1.69 -17.62 -2.68
N LEU A 12 2.22 -16.42 -2.89
CA LEU A 12 1.48 -15.15 -2.89
C LEU A 12 1.28 -14.60 -4.31
N GLY A 13 1.78 -15.27 -5.34
CA GLY A 13 1.74 -14.77 -6.72
C GLY A 13 2.48 -13.46 -6.90
N ILE A 14 3.61 -13.27 -6.21
CA ILE A 14 4.54 -12.17 -6.48
C ILE A 14 5.30 -12.56 -7.74
N ASN A 15 5.08 -11.79 -8.82
CA ASN A 15 5.71 -12.02 -10.10
C ASN A 15 7.17 -11.59 -10.11
N ASP A 16 7.46 -10.45 -9.48
CA ASP A 16 8.80 -9.89 -9.44
C ASP A 16 8.95 -8.90 -8.28
N VAL A 17 10.20 -8.64 -7.89
CA VAL A 17 10.56 -7.62 -6.91
C VAL A 17 11.77 -6.84 -7.40
N TYR A 18 11.57 -5.55 -7.67
CA TYR A 18 12.66 -4.61 -7.95
C TYR A 18 13.08 -3.93 -6.66
N ALA A 19 14.37 -3.86 -6.37
CA ALA A 19 14.87 -3.09 -5.25
C ALA A 19 16.26 -2.53 -5.56
N TYR A 20 16.49 -1.26 -5.23
CA TYR A 20 17.79 -0.61 -5.40
C TYR A 20 18.04 0.44 -4.31
N SER A 21 19.30 0.59 -3.94
CA SER A 21 19.74 1.70 -3.08
C SER A 21 19.72 3.01 -3.86
N ALA A 22 19.23 4.06 -3.24
CA ALA A 22 19.19 5.40 -3.80
C ALA A 22 20.23 6.30 -3.14
N LEU A 23 20.79 7.23 -3.90
CA LEU A 23 21.75 8.23 -3.41
C LEU A 23 21.06 9.49 -2.84
N GLY A 24 19.74 9.47 -2.69
CA GLY A 24 18.97 10.57 -2.13
C GLY A 24 19.34 10.86 -0.67
N ARG A 25 19.17 12.11 -0.25
CA ARG A 25 19.21 12.51 1.16
C ARG A 25 17.99 11.97 1.92
N VAL A 26 16.81 12.08 1.34
CA VAL A 26 15.51 11.70 1.90
C VAL A 26 15.19 10.25 1.59
N ILE A 27 15.27 9.82 0.32
CA ILE A 27 15.03 8.43 -0.05
C ILE A 27 16.36 7.68 -0.18
N LYS A 28 16.53 6.64 0.63
CA LYS A 28 17.75 5.81 0.71
C LYS A 28 17.68 4.52 -0.08
N ALA A 29 16.47 4.01 -0.31
CA ALA A 29 16.25 2.85 -1.17
C ALA A 29 14.83 2.86 -1.70
N VAL A 30 14.63 2.22 -2.84
CA VAL A 30 13.33 1.99 -3.46
C VAL A 30 13.13 0.50 -3.63
N GLY A 31 11.91 0.04 -3.38
CA GLY A 31 11.46 -1.30 -3.64
C GLY A 31 10.11 -1.27 -4.36
N THR A 32 9.86 -2.22 -5.26
CA THR A 32 8.55 -2.42 -5.87
C THR A 32 8.25 -3.91 -5.88
N VAL A 33 7.12 -4.29 -5.30
CA VAL A 33 6.59 -5.65 -5.39
C VAL A 33 5.58 -5.67 -6.53
N ILE A 34 5.79 -6.53 -7.53
CA ILE A 34 4.86 -6.71 -8.64
C ILE A 34 4.07 -7.99 -8.41
N ILE A 35 2.76 -7.84 -8.31
CA ILE A 35 1.81 -8.93 -8.07
C ILE A 35 1.22 -9.38 -9.40
N SER A 36 1.31 -10.69 -9.66
CA SER A 36 0.74 -11.33 -10.83
C SER A 36 -0.78 -11.16 -10.87
N PRO A 37 -1.41 -11.00 -12.05
CA PRO A 37 -2.87 -11.04 -12.21
C PRO A 37 -3.50 -12.34 -11.68
N ASN A 38 -2.74 -13.43 -11.60
CA ASN A 38 -3.18 -14.73 -11.09
C ASN A 38 -2.86 -14.93 -9.60
N SER A 39 -2.41 -13.88 -8.90
CA SER A 39 -2.12 -13.97 -7.48
C SER A 39 -3.36 -14.39 -6.68
N PRO A 40 -3.21 -15.28 -5.69
CA PRO A 40 -4.30 -15.62 -4.79
C PRO A 40 -4.74 -14.43 -3.93
N MET A 41 -3.99 -13.32 -3.90
CA MET A 41 -4.33 -12.08 -3.19
C MET A 41 -5.28 -11.18 -3.99
N LEU A 42 -5.67 -11.58 -5.20
CA LEU A 42 -6.51 -10.79 -6.09
C LEU A 42 -7.81 -11.52 -6.43
N LEU A 43 -8.92 -10.78 -6.38
CA LEU A 43 -10.22 -11.23 -6.87
C LEU A 43 -10.40 -10.88 -8.35
N ALA A 44 -9.77 -9.80 -8.81
CA ALA A 44 -9.76 -9.39 -10.21
C ALA A 44 -8.42 -9.72 -10.86
N LYS A 45 -8.46 -10.27 -12.08
CA LYS A 45 -7.26 -10.63 -12.87
C LYS A 45 -6.57 -9.41 -13.48
N ALA A 46 -6.03 -8.54 -12.64
CA ALA A 46 -5.27 -7.36 -13.08
C ALA A 46 -4.00 -7.23 -12.23
N PRO A 47 -2.85 -6.89 -12.83
CA PRO A 47 -1.61 -6.76 -12.07
C PRO A 47 -1.72 -5.64 -11.04
N ARG A 48 -0.98 -5.78 -9.94
CA ARG A 48 -0.88 -4.76 -8.87
C ARG A 48 0.57 -4.53 -8.50
N SER A 49 0.86 -3.35 -7.99
CA SER A 49 2.17 -3.02 -7.47
C SER A 49 2.06 -2.41 -6.08
N ILE A 50 3.06 -2.69 -5.24
CA ILE A 50 3.30 -1.97 -4.00
C ILE A 50 4.66 -1.31 -4.14
N SER A 51 4.68 0.02 -4.15
CA SER A 51 5.90 0.82 -4.15
C SER A 51 6.31 1.08 -2.71
N MET A 52 7.58 0.88 -2.39
CA MET A 52 8.15 1.03 -1.06
C MET A 52 9.39 1.92 -1.11
N TYR A 53 9.52 2.82 -0.16
CA TYR A 53 10.62 3.76 -0.05
C TYR A 53 11.20 3.68 1.35
N LEU A 54 12.51 3.41 1.45
CA LEU A 54 13.25 3.54 2.70
C LEU A 54 13.65 5.00 2.86
N LEU A 55 13.16 5.64 3.92
CA LEU A 55 13.44 7.04 4.20
C LEU A 55 14.74 7.18 5.01
N GLY A 56 15.35 8.36 4.99
CA GLY A 56 16.60 8.66 5.69
C GLY A 56 16.54 8.52 7.22
N ASN A 57 15.34 8.51 7.80
CA ASN A 57 15.11 8.24 9.22
C ASN A 57 14.94 6.74 9.55
N GLY A 58 15.13 5.85 8.57
CA GLY A 58 15.00 4.40 8.72
C GLY A 58 13.56 3.86 8.65
N SER A 59 12.55 4.73 8.51
CA SER A 59 11.17 4.29 8.29
C SER A 59 10.92 3.92 6.83
N VAL A 60 9.89 3.10 6.61
CA VAL A 60 9.44 2.68 5.29
C VAL A 60 8.10 3.35 4.99
N LEU A 61 8.01 3.96 3.82
CA LEU A 61 6.77 4.41 3.22
C LEU A 61 6.39 3.41 2.12
N ALA A 62 5.27 2.71 2.28
CA ALA A 62 4.73 1.82 1.24
C ALA A 62 3.39 2.34 0.73
N LEU A 63 3.18 2.34 -0.58
CA LEU A 63 1.96 2.83 -1.22
C LEU A 63 1.45 1.83 -2.27
N THR A 64 0.13 1.74 -2.40
CA THR A 64 -0.54 1.05 -3.50
C THR A 64 -1.86 1.74 -3.82
N ASP A 65 -2.36 1.56 -5.04
CA ASP A 65 -3.61 2.17 -5.48
C ASP A 65 -4.82 1.50 -4.81
N LEU A 66 -5.70 2.32 -4.26
CA LEU A 66 -7.03 1.93 -3.86
C LEU A 66 -7.99 2.36 -4.97
N PRO A 67 -8.57 1.42 -5.74
CA PRO A 67 -9.36 1.74 -6.92
C PRO A 67 -10.79 2.19 -6.56
N ILE A 68 -10.87 3.29 -5.81
CA ILE A 68 -12.11 4.00 -5.48
C ILE A 68 -12.04 5.40 -6.05
N SER A 69 -13.21 5.98 -6.31
CA SER A 69 -13.29 7.33 -6.83
C SER A 69 -12.95 8.34 -5.74
N VAL A 70 -12.28 9.43 -6.13
CA VAL A 70 -11.90 10.52 -5.21
C VAL A 70 -13.15 11.17 -4.60
N GLU A 71 -14.23 11.22 -5.36
CA GLU A 71 -15.53 11.75 -4.94
C GLU A 71 -16.07 11.02 -3.70
N ALA A 72 -15.76 9.73 -3.51
CA ALA A 72 -16.15 8.97 -2.32
C ALA A 72 -15.52 9.52 -1.03
N LEU A 73 -14.44 10.28 -1.13
CA LEU A 73 -13.72 10.87 0.01
C LEU A 73 -13.88 12.39 0.13
N ARG A 74 -14.75 13.00 -0.69
CA ARG A 74 -14.86 14.47 -0.80
C ARG A 74 -15.22 15.16 0.53
N ASP A 75 -16.07 14.54 1.34
CA ASP A 75 -16.52 15.09 2.62
C ASP A 75 -15.66 14.63 3.82
N CYS A 76 -14.52 14.01 3.53
CA CYS A 76 -13.65 13.45 4.55
C CYS A 76 -12.60 14.47 5.01
N VAL A 77 -12.33 14.47 6.31
CA VAL A 77 -11.35 15.35 6.94
C VAL A 77 -9.99 14.66 6.91
N GLY A 78 -8.97 15.43 6.57
CA GLY A 78 -7.60 14.94 6.51
C GLY A 78 -6.57 16.01 6.79
N GLU A 79 -5.34 15.57 6.93
CA GLU A 79 -4.18 16.41 7.19
C GLU A 79 -3.29 16.43 5.95
N ARG A 80 -2.76 17.62 5.62
CA ARG A 80 -1.79 17.75 4.53
C ARG A 80 -0.50 17.05 4.92
N VAL A 81 -0.02 16.19 4.04
CA VAL A 81 1.23 15.46 4.16
C VAL A 81 2.11 15.80 2.98
N GLU A 82 3.38 16.04 3.25
CA GLU A 82 4.38 16.31 2.23
C GLU A 82 5.49 15.26 2.30
N VAL A 83 5.83 14.69 1.16
CA VAL A 83 6.92 13.71 1.02
C VAL A 83 7.85 14.19 -0.06
N THR A 84 9.05 14.61 0.33
CA THR A 84 10.09 14.97 -0.64
C THR A 84 10.59 13.73 -1.37
N ASN A 85 10.53 13.79 -2.69
CA ASN A 85 11.10 12.82 -3.61
C ASN A 85 12.35 13.42 -4.28
N ASP A 86 13.49 13.13 -3.69
CA ASP A 86 14.81 13.56 -4.17
C ASP A 86 15.47 12.56 -5.12
N LEU A 87 14.70 11.61 -5.66
CA LEU A 87 15.10 10.78 -6.79
C LEU A 87 14.98 11.52 -8.12
N TYR A 88 14.08 12.52 -8.19
CA TYR A 88 13.94 13.37 -9.36
C TYR A 88 14.97 14.51 -9.38
N LYS A 89 15.30 14.98 -10.59
CA LYS A 89 16.07 16.20 -10.81
C LYS A 89 15.25 17.16 -11.69
N PRO A 90 14.84 18.33 -11.15
CA PRO A 90 15.00 18.77 -9.77
C PRO A 90 14.18 17.90 -8.78
N PRO A 91 14.56 17.86 -7.47
CA PRO A 91 13.75 17.21 -6.45
C PRO A 91 12.32 17.74 -6.47
N SER A 92 11.34 16.83 -6.31
CA SER A 92 9.93 17.19 -6.21
C SER A 92 9.41 16.89 -4.81
N THR A 93 8.29 17.50 -4.44
CA THR A 93 7.60 17.20 -3.18
C THR A 93 6.22 16.69 -3.54
N LEU A 94 5.94 15.45 -3.17
CA LEU A 94 4.59 14.89 -3.22
C LEU A 94 3.75 15.52 -2.12
N VAL A 95 2.66 16.17 -2.49
CA VAL A 95 1.62 16.66 -1.60
C VAL A 95 0.44 15.70 -1.64
N ALA A 96 0.05 15.22 -0.47
CA ALA A 96 -1.11 14.35 -0.28
C ALA A 96 -1.98 14.86 0.88
N ILE A 97 -3.23 14.41 0.91
CA ILE A 97 -4.12 14.57 2.07
C ILE A 97 -4.26 13.19 2.72
N ASN A 98 -3.73 13.03 3.93
CA ASN A 98 -3.96 11.84 4.74
C ASN A 98 -5.32 11.95 5.41
N VAL A 99 -6.25 11.07 5.03
CA VAL A 99 -7.61 11.07 5.56
C VAL A 99 -7.59 10.55 7.00
N THR A 100 -7.96 11.41 7.94
CA THR A 100 -7.96 11.11 9.38
C THR A 100 -9.35 10.81 9.93
N LYS A 101 -10.41 11.30 9.26
CA LYS A 101 -11.80 11.04 9.65
C LYS A 101 -12.71 11.04 8.43
N CYS A 102 -13.42 9.93 8.25
CA CYS A 102 -14.30 9.72 7.10
C CYS A 102 -15.48 8.83 7.53
N GLN A 103 -16.71 9.16 7.09
CA GLN A 103 -17.87 8.29 7.30
C GLN A 103 -17.96 7.18 6.24
N ASP A 104 -17.17 7.28 5.17
CA ASP A 104 -17.12 6.29 4.11
C ASP A 104 -16.76 4.89 4.63
N ALA A 105 -17.46 3.89 4.11
CA ALA A 105 -17.31 2.51 4.54
C ALA A 105 -15.95 1.92 4.15
N ILE A 106 -15.40 2.30 3.00
CA ILE A 106 -14.12 1.78 2.50
C ILE A 106 -12.96 2.32 3.34
N TYR A 107 -13.01 3.60 3.73
CA TYR A 107 -12.07 4.15 4.69
C TYR A 107 -12.02 3.31 5.99
N ARG A 108 -13.20 3.00 6.56
CA ARG A 108 -13.29 2.19 7.78
C ARG A 108 -12.71 0.80 7.57
N VAL A 109 -13.00 0.15 6.43
CA VAL A 109 -12.43 -1.17 6.09
C VAL A 109 -10.90 -1.14 6.11
N VAL A 110 -10.26 -0.14 5.49
CA VAL A 110 -8.79 -0.02 5.50
C VAL A 110 -8.26 0.09 6.93
N LYS A 111 -8.88 0.94 7.76
CA LYS A 111 -8.47 1.15 9.15
C LYS A 111 -8.71 -0.09 10.03
N ASP A 112 -9.85 -0.74 9.89
CA ASP A 112 -10.26 -1.90 10.68
C ASP A 112 -9.39 -3.12 10.36
N VAL A 113 -9.13 -3.37 9.07
CA VAL A 113 -8.20 -4.41 8.62
C VAL A 113 -6.82 -4.14 9.20
N GLY A 114 -6.31 -2.91 9.04
CA GLY A 114 -5.01 -2.53 9.57
C GLY A 114 -4.90 -2.79 11.08
N ARG A 115 -5.90 -2.32 11.85
CA ARG A 115 -5.95 -2.53 13.31
C ARG A 115 -6.00 -4.00 13.69
N LYS A 116 -6.86 -4.80 13.03
CA LYS A 116 -7.04 -6.24 13.30
C LYS A 116 -5.73 -7.02 13.18
N TYR A 117 -4.85 -6.62 12.27
CA TYR A 117 -3.59 -7.30 12.00
C TYR A 117 -2.35 -6.51 12.46
N SER A 118 -2.55 -5.49 13.31
CA SER A 118 -1.49 -4.66 13.90
C SER A 118 -0.59 -3.96 12.88
N ILE A 119 -1.17 -3.53 11.76
CA ILE A 119 -0.51 -2.74 10.71
C ILE A 119 -1.26 -1.41 10.60
N ASN A 120 -0.61 -0.31 10.96
CA ASN A 120 -1.24 1.00 10.87
C ASN A 120 -1.26 1.47 9.40
N LEU A 121 -2.39 1.25 8.74
CA LEU A 121 -2.64 1.72 7.38
C LEU A 121 -3.26 3.11 7.40
N GLU A 122 -2.89 3.92 6.43
CA GLU A 122 -3.37 5.26 6.14
C GLU A 122 -4.06 5.26 4.77
N VAL A 123 -4.93 6.24 4.54
CA VAL A 123 -5.59 6.45 3.25
C VAL A 123 -5.21 7.84 2.78
N TRP A 124 -4.49 7.93 1.67
CA TRP A 124 -4.04 9.22 1.13
C TRP A 124 -4.80 9.54 -0.15
N LEU A 125 -5.21 10.80 -0.27
CA LEU A 125 -5.64 11.38 -1.52
C LEU A 125 -4.48 12.16 -2.13
N THR A 126 -4.12 11.81 -3.37
CA THR A 126 -3.07 12.45 -4.14
C THR A 126 -3.67 13.08 -5.39
N SER A 127 -3.24 14.31 -5.71
CA SER A 127 -3.69 15.07 -6.88
C SER A 127 -2.56 15.42 -7.84
N GLU A 128 -1.38 14.80 -7.68
CA GLU A 128 -0.22 15.06 -8.51
C GLU A 128 -0.23 14.20 -9.77
N LEU A 129 0.26 14.79 -10.86
CA LEU A 129 0.29 14.19 -12.19
C LEU A 129 0.98 12.81 -12.18
N GLY A 130 0.26 11.77 -12.61
CA GLY A 130 0.74 10.39 -12.67
C GLY A 130 0.65 9.62 -11.35
N MET A 131 0.18 10.24 -10.28
CA MET A 131 -0.11 9.60 -9.00
C MET A 131 -1.50 9.93 -8.50
N GLU A 132 -2.38 10.50 -9.32
CA GLU A 132 -3.72 10.90 -8.90
C GLU A 132 -4.53 9.72 -8.34
N GLY A 133 -5.41 10.02 -7.39
CA GLY A 133 -6.38 9.09 -6.83
C GLY A 133 -6.13 8.76 -5.37
N VAL A 134 -6.70 7.65 -4.94
CA VAL A 134 -6.65 7.22 -3.54
C VAL A 134 -5.62 6.11 -3.37
N LYS A 135 -4.77 6.23 -2.35
CA LYS A 135 -3.73 5.25 -2.03
C LYS A 135 -3.98 4.65 -0.66
N VAL A 136 -3.76 3.34 -0.53
CA VAL A 136 -3.50 2.72 0.78
C VAL A 136 -2.02 2.90 1.07
N VAL A 137 -1.72 3.43 2.25
CA VAL A 137 -0.37 3.80 2.63
C VAL A 137 0.01 3.15 3.95
N TYR A 138 1.25 2.74 4.07
CA TYR A 138 1.86 2.34 5.33
C TYR A 138 3.09 3.20 5.58
N ARG A 139 3.21 3.71 6.81
CA ARG A 139 4.39 4.44 7.27
C ARG A 139 4.86 3.86 8.59
N GLY A 140 6.06 3.29 8.63
CA GLY A 140 6.59 2.70 9.85
C GLY A 140 7.82 1.82 9.65
N GLY A 141 8.23 1.11 10.70
CA GLY A 141 9.36 0.19 10.66
C GLY A 141 8.94 -1.23 10.28
N ILE A 142 9.65 -1.84 9.33
CA ILE A 142 9.55 -3.27 9.04
C ILE A 142 10.46 -4.03 10.00
N LYS A 143 9.87 -4.85 10.87
CA LYS A 143 10.57 -5.53 11.97
C LYS A 143 11.22 -6.83 11.53
N ASP A 144 10.49 -7.58 10.71
CA ASP A 144 10.89 -8.90 10.24
C ASP A 144 10.16 -9.21 8.92
N LEU A 145 10.53 -10.35 8.31
CA LEU A 145 9.94 -10.81 7.07
C LEU A 145 8.44 -11.12 7.21
N LYS A 146 7.98 -11.58 8.37
CA LYS A 146 6.56 -11.88 8.60
C LYS A 146 5.72 -10.60 8.59
N HIS A 147 6.23 -9.53 9.20
CA HIS A 147 5.61 -8.21 9.16
C HIS A 147 5.52 -7.70 7.72
N LEU A 148 6.59 -7.86 6.93
CA LEU A 148 6.58 -7.51 5.51
C LEU A 148 5.56 -8.32 4.70
N VAL A 149 5.48 -9.64 4.91
CA VAL A 149 4.49 -10.51 4.26
C VAL A 149 3.07 -10.05 4.56
N ARG A 150 2.77 -9.79 5.83
CA ARG A 150 1.45 -9.30 6.27
C ARG A 150 1.12 -7.97 5.60
N LEU A 151 2.08 -7.04 5.58
CA LEU A 151 1.89 -5.75 4.92
C LEU A 151 1.54 -5.91 3.44
N VAL A 152 2.29 -6.74 2.72
CA VAL A 152 2.05 -7.02 1.30
C VAL A 152 0.68 -7.67 1.07
N ILE A 153 0.29 -8.64 1.89
CA ILE A 153 -1.04 -9.27 1.83
C ILE A 153 -2.14 -8.23 2.02
N LEU A 154 -2.09 -7.44 3.09
CA LEU A 154 -3.14 -6.48 3.41
C LEU A 154 -3.27 -5.42 2.33
N MET A 155 -2.16 -4.78 1.95
CA MET A 155 -2.17 -3.72 0.94
C MET A 155 -2.66 -4.25 -0.40
N THR A 156 -2.18 -5.42 -0.85
CA THR A 156 -2.61 -6.03 -2.11
C THR A 156 -4.09 -6.38 -2.08
N ALA A 157 -4.56 -7.05 -1.03
CA ALA A 157 -5.95 -7.51 -0.95
C ALA A 157 -6.93 -6.33 -0.88
N LEU A 158 -6.57 -5.24 -0.20
CA LEU A 158 -7.38 -4.01 -0.15
C LEU A 158 -7.56 -3.36 -1.53
N THR A 159 -6.65 -3.57 -2.49
CA THR A 159 -6.83 -3.10 -3.88
C THR A 159 -7.99 -3.77 -4.61
N ASN A 160 -8.62 -4.80 -4.03
CA ASN A 160 -9.85 -5.40 -4.56
C ASN A 160 -11.12 -4.65 -4.13
N VAL A 161 -11.02 -3.72 -3.18
CA VAL A 161 -12.15 -2.89 -2.74
C VAL A 161 -12.40 -1.80 -3.79
N ARG A 162 -13.45 -1.99 -4.59
CA ARG A 162 -13.92 -1.03 -5.61
C ARG A 162 -15.23 -0.33 -5.23
N GLY A 163 -15.77 -0.66 -4.06
CA GLY A 163 -17.11 -0.30 -3.60
C GLY A 163 -17.57 -1.22 -2.46
N ASN A 164 -18.75 -0.94 -1.89
CA ASN A 164 -19.27 -1.67 -0.73
C ASN A 164 -19.59 -3.15 -1.02
N GLY A 165 -19.94 -3.49 -2.27
CA GLY A 165 -20.35 -4.85 -2.65
C GLY A 165 -19.25 -5.92 -2.54
N ASN A 166 -17.98 -5.52 -2.44
CA ASN A 166 -16.84 -6.46 -2.43
C ASN A 166 -16.18 -6.60 -1.05
N VAL A 167 -16.63 -5.83 -0.07
CA VAL A 167 -15.96 -5.72 1.25
C VAL A 167 -15.86 -7.06 1.97
N ASP A 168 -16.96 -7.82 2.03
CA ASP A 168 -16.98 -9.13 2.71
C ASP A 168 -16.06 -10.15 2.04
N SER A 169 -16.02 -10.15 0.70
CA SER A 169 -15.11 -11.02 -0.07
C SER A 169 -13.65 -10.67 0.20
N VAL A 170 -13.33 -9.38 0.32
CA VAL A 170 -11.98 -8.92 0.67
C VAL A 170 -11.62 -9.30 2.11
N PHE A 171 -12.53 -9.15 3.08
CA PHE A 171 -12.29 -9.58 4.45
C PHE A 171 -12.04 -11.08 4.55
N LYS A 172 -12.85 -11.89 3.85
CA LYS A 172 -12.66 -13.34 3.79
C LYS A 172 -11.31 -13.69 3.19
N LEU A 173 -10.97 -13.09 2.05
CA LEU A 173 -9.69 -13.28 1.39
C LEU A 173 -8.51 -12.97 2.32
N ILE A 174 -8.54 -11.82 2.98
CA ILE A 174 -7.51 -11.44 3.95
C ILE A 174 -7.46 -12.45 5.10
N GLY A 175 -8.60 -12.84 5.65
CA GLY A 175 -8.68 -13.84 6.71
C GLY A 175 -8.09 -15.20 6.33
N ASP A 176 -8.29 -15.64 5.09
CA ASP A 176 -7.73 -16.89 4.58
C ASP A 176 -6.22 -16.80 4.41
N LEU A 177 -5.72 -15.71 3.83
CA LEU A 177 -4.28 -15.47 3.64
C LEU A 177 -3.54 -15.31 4.96
N MET A 178 -4.08 -14.53 5.90
CA MET A 178 -3.44 -14.24 7.19
C MET A 178 -3.46 -15.44 8.15
N ARG A 179 -4.33 -16.43 7.92
CA ARG A 179 -4.28 -17.72 8.63
C ARG A 179 -3.17 -18.62 8.10
N LYS A 180 -2.80 -18.46 6.82
CA LYS A 180 -1.82 -19.30 6.13
C LYS A 180 -0.38 -18.80 6.27
N TYR A 181 -0.17 -17.48 6.39
CA TYR A 181 1.14 -16.82 6.37
C TYR A 181 1.36 -15.88 7.57
#